data_AF-H1VP75-F1
#
_entry.id   AF-H1VP75-F1
#
_cell.length_a   1.000
_cell.length_b   1.000
_cell.length_c   1.000
_cell.angle_alpha   90.00
_cell.angle_beta   90.00
_cell.angle_gamma   90.00
#
_symmetry.space_group_name_H-M   'P 1'
#
loop_
_entity.id
_entity.type
_entity.pdbx_description
1 polymer ?
#
loop_
_entity_poly.entity_id
_entity_poly.type
_entity_poly.pdbx_seq_one_letter_code
_entity_poly.pdbx_strand_id
1 'polypeptide(L)'
;MMFSRQSVYQKLDSVSEIEGSCCDSDDRGSIYQPDLKSRYYLSQMLPKCALFLGVVFLASIPGLASLKLLATSRDALPLSERIPTPITQCGSSPEEARRLGCRFEMHNFAWVPPQCYDDELGDDWDSHADWVWSRSPNNSADTDEQFMADCRAGNVRTAWLPWYQHMAHCDIIMKK
;
A
#
# COMPACT_ATOMS: atom_id res chain seq x y z
N MET A 1 7.41 -21.06 -18.01
CA MET A 1 7.93 -20.03 -17.09
C MET A 1 7.15 -20.15 -15.79
N MET A 2 7.74 -20.75 -14.77
CA MET A 2 7.13 -20.90 -13.44
C MET A 2 7.37 -19.62 -12.66
N PHE A 3 6.34 -18.82 -12.43
CA PHE A 3 6.43 -17.72 -11.47
C PHE A 3 6.34 -18.34 -10.07
N SER A 4 7.46 -18.30 -9.36
CA SER A 4 7.55 -18.65 -7.95
C SER A 4 6.70 -17.65 -7.16
N ARG A 5 5.46 -18.02 -6.80
CA ARG A 5 4.65 -17.35 -5.76
C ARG A 5 5.33 -17.62 -4.42
N GLN A 6 6.36 -16.84 -4.12
CA GLN A 6 6.87 -16.77 -2.75
C GLN A 6 5.84 -15.97 -1.97
N SER A 7 5.21 -16.62 -0.98
CA SER A 7 4.15 -16.01 -0.17
C SER A 7 4.69 -14.73 0.47
N VAL A 8 3.96 -13.62 0.29
CA VAL A 8 4.28 -12.30 0.85
C VAL A 8 4.54 -12.39 2.36
N TYR A 9 3.89 -13.35 3.03
CA TYR A 9 4.01 -13.60 4.47
C TYR A 9 5.41 -14.08 4.88
N GLN A 10 6.10 -14.85 4.04
CA GLN A 10 7.43 -15.40 4.34
C GLN A 10 8.53 -14.33 4.37
N LYS A 11 8.29 -13.16 3.78
CA LYS A 11 9.26 -12.06 3.72
C LYS A 11 9.24 -11.20 4.99
N LEU A 12 8.11 -11.14 5.70
CA LEU A 12 7.95 -10.29 6.88
C LEU A 12 8.76 -10.78 8.09
N ASP A 13 8.91 -12.09 8.26
CA ASP A 13 9.68 -12.69 9.37
C ASP A 13 11.19 -12.36 9.31
N SER A 14 11.72 -12.02 8.12
CA SER A 14 13.15 -11.75 7.91
C SER A 14 13.61 -10.34 8.27
N VAL A 15 12.69 -9.39 8.43
CA VAL A 15 13.03 -7.96 8.57
C VAL A 15 13.26 -7.54 10.02
N SER A 16 12.75 -8.28 11.01
CA SER A 16 12.86 -7.92 12.43
C SER A 16 14.24 -8.12 13.06
N GLU A 17 15.20 -8.73 12.34
CA GLU A 17 16.53 -9.05 12.89
C GLU A 17 17.61 -7.99 12.58
N ILE A 18 17.29 -6.93 11.80
CA ILE A 18 18.30 -6.00 11.26
C ILE A 18 18.02 -4.56 11.70
N GLU A 19 18.18 -4.23 12.98
CA GLU A 19 18.44 -2.84 13.40
C GLU A 19 19.60 -2.78 14.39
N GLY A 20 20.77 -2.43 13.86
CA GLY A 20 21.98 -2.18 14.64
C GLY A 20 22.85 -1.07 14.04
N SER A 21 22.83 0.08 14.72
CA SER A 21 23.97 0.98 14.98
C SER A 21 24.54 1.93 13.89
N CYS A 22 25.07 3.05 14.42
CA CYS A 22 25.98 4.07 13.88
C CYS A 22 25.37 5.23 13.06
N CYS A 23 25.80 6.50 13.22
CA CYS A 23 27.03 7.05 13.80
C CYS A 23 26.95 8.59 13.98
N ASP A 24 27.76 9.09 14.91
CA ASP A 24 28.11 10.49 15.20
C ASP A 24 29.52 10.82 14.64
N SER A 25 29.79 12.06 14.21
CA SER A 25 31.06 12.82 14.36
C SER A 25 31.22 14.01 13.37
N ASP A 26 31.64 15.14 13.94
CA ASP A 26 31.89 16.47 13.39
C ASP A 26 33.29 16.72 12.73
N ASP A 27 33.32 17.81 11.94
CA ASP A 27 34.31 18.91 11.84
C ASP A 27 35.59 18.92 10.94
N ARG A 28 35.70 20.08 10.25
CA ARG A 28 36.89 20.98 10.06
C ARG A 28 37.81 20.88 8.81
N GLY A 29 37.55 21.78 7.85
CA GLY A 29 38.42 22.91 7.45
C GLY A 29 39.70 22.69 6.63
N SER A 30 39.69 23.13 5.36
CA SER A 30 40.89 23.56 4.61
C SER A 30 40.55 24.73 3.68
N ILE A 31 41.30 25.84 3.78
CA ILE A 31 41.13 27.07 2.99
C ILE A 31 41.84 26.90 1.64
N TYR A 32 41.08 26.94 0.54
CA TYR A 32 41.59 26.89 -0.85
C TYR A 32 41.39 28.24 -1.56
N GLN A 33 42.45 28.80 -2.14
CA GLN A 33 42.46 30.06 -2.90
C GLN A 33 42.62 29.77 -4.41
N PRO A 34 41.61 30.05 -5.27
CA PRO A 34 41.79 29.95 -6.72
C PRO A 34 41.22 31.13 -7.55
N ASP A 35 41.63 32.38 -7.34
CA ASP A 35 40.98 33.53 -8.04
C ASP A 35 41.60 34.02 -9.37
N LEU A 36 42.38 33.19 -10.09
CA LEU A 36 42.86 33.58 -11.44
C LEU A 36 42.48 32.60 -12.55
N LYS A 37 42.48 31.29 -12.25
CA LYS A 37 42.04 30.26 -13.21
C LYS A 37 40.52 30.27 -13.37
N SER A 38 39.76 30.57 -12.31
CA SER A 38 38.29 30.60 -12.31
C SER A 38 37.71 31.59 -13.32
N ARG A 39 38.27 32.81 -13.43
CA ARG A 39 37.74 33.89 -14.28
C ARG A 39 37.88 33.60 -15.79
N TYR A 40 38.97 32.95 -16.19
CA TYR A 40 39.19 32.53 -17.58
C TYR A 40 38.26 31.37 -17.99
N TYR A 41 38.04 30.41 -17.08
CA TYR A 41 37.13 29.30 -17.32
C TYR A 41 35.66 29.76 -17.30
N LEU A 42 35.25 30.63 -16.37
CA LEU A 42 33.92 31.25 -16.38
C LEU A 42 33.66 32.03 -17.68
N SER A 43 34.60 32.86 -18.11
CA SER A 43 34.48 33.63 -19.36
C SER A 43 34.29 32.76 -20.61
N GLN A 44 34.95 31.60 -20.70
CA GLN A 44 34.78 30.68 -21.82
C GLN A 44 33.56 29.76 -21.72
N MET A 45 33.11 29.42 -20.50
CA MET A 45 32.02 28.46 -20.29
C MET A 45 30.64 29.12 -20.36
N LEU A 46 30.52 30.40 -19.96
CA LEU A 46 29.27 31.16 -20.00
C LEU A 46 28.57 31.20 -21.39
N PRO A 47 29.24 31.49 -22.52
CA PRO A 47 28.58 31.49 -23.82
C PRO A 47 28.14 30.09 -24.26
N LYS A 48 28.88 29.05 -23.87
CA LYS A 48 28.53 27.65 -24.18
C LYS A 48 27.33 27.18 -23.37
N CYS A 49 27.25 27.53 -22.09
CA CYS A 49 26.08 27.27 -21.25
C CYS A 49 24.84 28.03 -21.76
N ALA A 50 24.98 29.30 -22.14
CA ALA A 50 23.87 30.08 -22.67
C ALA A 50 23.32 29.48 -23.98
N LEU A 51 24.20 29.04 -24.89
CA LEU A 51 23.81 28.39 -26.14
C LEU A 51 23.14 27.03 -25.88
N PHE A 52 23.69 26.22 -24.97
CA PHE A 52 23.11 24.94 -24.60
C PHE A 52 21.73 25.08 -23.95
N LEU A 53 21.59 26.01 -23.00
CA LEU A 53 20.30 26.30 -22.35
C LEU A 53 19.28 26.84 -23.36
N GLY A 54 19.69 27.71 -24.28
CA GLY A 54 18.83 28.21 -25.36
C GLY A 54 18.31 27.11 -26.27
N VAL A 55 19.16 26.16 -26.67
CA VAL A 55 18.77 25.00 -27.48
C VAL A 55 17.80 24.08 -26.74
N VAL A 56 18.03 23.83 -25.44
CA VAL A 56 17.14 23.03 -24.60
C VAL A 56 15.77 23.71 -24.45
N PHE A 57 15.73 25.03 -24.22
CA PHE A 57 14.47 25.78 -24.15
C PHE A 57 13.70 25.72 -25.47
N LEU A 58 14.35 25.96 -26.61
CA LEU A 58 13.71 25.93 -27.93
C LEU A 58 13.19 24.54 -28.32
N ALA A 59 13.86 23.46 -27.89
CA ALA A 59 13.41 22.09 -28.13
C ALA A 59 12.27 21.65 -27.18
N SER A 60 12.14 22.26 -26.00
CA SER A 60 11.15 21.88 -24.99
C SER A 60 9.80 22.56 -25.15
N ILE A 61 9.76 23.77 -25.73
CA ILE A 61 8.54 24.57 -25.88
C ILE A 61 7.51 23.93 -26.86
N PRO A 62 7.90 23.33 -28.02
CA PRO A 62 6.95 22.70 -28.93
C PRO A 62 6.36 21.39 -28.39
N GLY A 63 7.13 20.63 -27.59
CA GLY A 63 6.71 19.33 -27.06
C GLY A 63 5.59 19.42 -26.02
N LEU A 64 5.58 20.48 -25.21
CA LEU A 64 4.53 20.72 -24.21
C LEU A 64 3.20 21.15 -24.87
N ALA A 65 3.25 21.87 -25.99
CA ALA A 65 2.06 22.26 -26.75
C ALA A 65 1.38 21.05 -27.42
N SER A 66 2.16 20.10 -27.95
CA SER A 66 1.63 18.86 -28.53
C SER A 66 1.04 17.89 -27.51
N LEU A 67 1.55 17.86 -26.26
CA LEU A 67 0.97 17.05 -25.18
C LEU A 67 -0.42 17.55 -24.74
N LYS A 68 -0.70 18.85 -24.86
CA LYS A 68 -2.00 19.42 -24.50
C LYS A 68 -3.12 19.01 -25.47
N LEU A 69 -2.78 18.72 -26.73
CA LEU A 69 -3.76 18.36 -27.76
C LEU A 69 -4.19 16.87 -27.70
N LEU A 70 -3.30 15.99 -27.24
CA LEU A 70 -3.63 14.57 -26.99
C LEU A 70 -4.29 14.34 -25.61
N ALA A 71 -4.14 15.28 -24.69
CA ALA A 71 -4.79 15.22 -23.37
C ALA A 71 -6.27 15.66 -23.41
N THR A 72 -6.69 16.38 -24.46
CA THR A 72 -8.07 16.87 -24.62
C THR A 72 -9.04 15.89 -25.28
N SER A 73 -8.56 14.75 -25.79
CA SER A 73 -9.42 13.70 -26.37
C SER A 73 -9.40 12.40 -25.56
N ARG A 74 -9.09 12.47 -24.26
CA ARG A 74 -9.58 11.45 -23.35
C ARG A 74 -11.04 11.76 -23.11
N ASP A 75 -11.89 11.24 -23.99
CA ASP A 75 -13.29 11.00 -23.69
C ASP A 75 -13.32 10.44 -22.27
N ALA A 76 -13.89 11.24 -21.36
CA ALA A 76 -14.22 10.75 -20.04
C ALA A 76 -15.11 9.53 -20.29
N LEU A 77 -14.55 8.34 -20.07
CA LEU A 77 -15.34 7.12 -19.92
C LEU A 77 -16.53 7.52 -19.06
N PRO A 78 -17.77 7.20 -19.45
CA PRO A 78 -18.92 7.49 -18.61
C PRO A 78 -18.56 6.92 -17.26
N LEU A 79 -18.42 7.79 -16.26
CA LEU A 79 -18.21 7.43 -14.88
C LEU A 79 -19.32 6.42 -14.66
N SER A 80 -18.95 5.12 -14.58
CA SER A 80 -19.87 4.01 -14.41
C SER A 80 -20.96 4.55 -13.53
N GLU A 81 -22.18 4.68 -14.07
CA GLU A 81 -23.30 5.24 -13.35
C GLU A 81 -23.26 4.52 -12.02
N ARG A 82 -22.87 5.24 -10.96
CA ARG A 82 -22.84 4.68 -9.62
C ARG A 82 -24.31 4.59 -9.28
N ILE A 83 -24.97 3.58 -9.84
CA ILE A 83 -26.25 3.08 -9.37
C ILE A 83 -26.01 2.97 -7.88
N PRO A 84 -26.71 3.76 -7.05
CA PRO A 84 -26.59 3.62 -5.62
C PRO A 84 -27.04 2.19 -5.33
N THR A 85 -26.09 1.25 -5.21
CA THR A 85 -26.38 -0.05 -4.64
C THR A 85 -26.96 0.29 -3.28
N PRO A 86 -28.25 0.00 -3.02
CA PRO A 86 -28.80 0.22 -1.70
C PRO A 86 -27.85 -0.49 -0.75
N ILE A 87 -27.16 0.25 0.12
CA ILE A 87 -26.26 -0.37 1.10
C ILE A 87 -27.21 -1.07 2.06
N THR A 88 -27.49 -2.33 1.77
CA THR A 88 -28.21 -3.23 2.67
C THR A 88 -27.33 -3.32 3.90
N GLN A 89 -27.80 -2.78 5.02
CA GLN A 89 -27.06 -2.86 6.28
C GLN A 89 -27.03 -4.31 6.75
N CYS A 90 -25.92 -4.76 7.35
CA CYS A 90 -25.80 -6.12 7.89
C CYS A 90 -26.23 -6.23 9.35
N GLY A 91 -27.02 -5.27 9.83
CA GLY A 91 -27.47 -5.24 11.21
C GLY A 91 -26.36 -4.96 12.23
N SER A 92 -26.62 -5.36 13.47
CA SER A 92 -25.77 -5.09 14.63
C SER A 92 -25.26 -6.35 15.35
N SER A 93 -25.71 -7.54 14.90
CA SER A 93 -25.28 -8.83 15.45
C SER A 93 -25.00 -9.87 14.34
N PRO A 94 -24.16 -10.88 14.61
CA PRO A 94 -23.93 -11.98 13.66
C PRO A 94 -25.23 -12.70 13.25
N GLU A 95 -26.18 -12.89 14.17
CA GLU A 95 -27.47 -13.51 13.88
C GLU A 95 -28.31 -12.63 12.94
N GLU A 96 -28.30 -11.31 13.15
CA GLU A 96 -28.98 -10.38 12.27
C GLU A 96 -28.36 -10.35 10.88
N ALA A 97 -27.03 -10.28 10.80
CA ALA A 97 -26.29 -10.32 9.54
C ALA A 97 -26.63 -11.56 8.71
N ARG A 98 -26.66 -12.75 9.35
CA ARG A 98 -27.07 -14.00 8.70
C ARG A 98 -28.51 -13.97 8.22
N ARG A 99 -29.45 -13.45 9.03
CA ARG A 99 -30.86 -13.29 8.62
C ARG A 99 -31.01 -12.37 7.41
N LEU A 100 -30.16 -11.34 7.31
CA LEU A 100 -30.12 -10.40 6.20
C LEU A 100 -29.33 -10.91 4.98
N GLY A 101 -28.77 -12.13 5.06
CA GLY A 101 -28.01 -12.75 3.98
C GLY A 101 -26.60 -12.18 3.81
N CYS A 102 -26.08 -11.42 4.77
CA CYS A 102 -24.71 -10.94 4.73
C CYS A 102 -23.68 -12.06 4.88
N ARG A 103 -22.47 -11.81 4.40
CA ARG A 103 -21.32 -12.72 4.48
C ARG A 103 -20.29 -12.16 5.45
N PHE A 104 -19.65 -13.03 6.21
CA PHE A 104 -18.56 -12.65 7.10
C PHE A 104 -17.24 -12.64 6.35
N GLU A 105 -16.59 -11.48 6.31
CA GLU A 105 -15.31 -11.23 5.64
C GLU A 105 -14.17 -11.28 6.67
N MET A 106 -13.48 -12.42 6.74
CA MET A 106 -12.52 -12.71 7.81
C MET A 106 -11.32 -11.74 7.84
N HIS A 107 -10.83 -11.33 6.66
CA HIS A 107 -9.70 -10.40 6.56
C HIS A 107 -10.03 -9.02 7.12
N ASN A 108 -11.28 -8.56 6.99
CA ASN A 108 -11.73 -7.27 7.51
C ASN A 108 -12.44 -7.41 8.87
N PHE A 109 -12.65 -8.65 9.32
CA PHE A 109 -13.35 -9.00 10.54
C PHE A 109 -14.74 -8.34 10.64
N ALA A 110 -15.48 -8.33 9.52
CA ALA A 110 -16.73 -7.59 9.37
C ALA A 110 -17.79 -8.38 8.60
N TRP A 111 -19.06 -8.07 8.84
CA TRP A 111 -20.19 -8.57 8.05
C TRP A 111 -20.48 -7.60 6.91
N VAL A 112 -20.47 -8.10 5.67
CA VAL A 112 -20.68 -7.31 4.45
C VAL A 112 -21.83 -7.85 3.61
N PRO A 113 -22.52 -7.00 2.84
CA PRO A 113 -23.52 -7.47 1.89
C PRO A 113 -22.92 -8.42 0.84
N PRO A 114 -23.70 -9.38 0.30
CA PRO A 114 -23.19 -10.32 -0.71
C PRO A 114 -22.52 -9.64 -1.91
N GLN A 115 -23.06 -8.51 -2.36
CA GLN A 115 -22.53 -7.74 -3.49
C GLN A 115 -21.19 -7.03 -3.18
N CYS A 116 -20.81 -6.95 -1.91
CA CYS A 116 -19.56 -6.33 -1.46
C CYS A 116 -18.49 -7.36 -1.10
N TYR A 117 -18.87 -8.63 -0.91
CA TYR A 117 -17.91 -9.69 -0.60
C TYR A 117 -17.08 -10.01 -1.84
N ASP A 118 -15.76 -10.01 -1.69
CA ASP A 118 -14.84 -10.45 -2.75
C ASP A 118 -14.49 -11.92 -2.53
N ASP A 119 -15.02 -12.79 -3.40
CA ASP A 119 -14.80 -14.23 -3.34
C ASP A 119 -13.34 -14.63 -3.53
N GLU A 120 -12.63 -14.02 -4.49
CA GLU A 120 -11.24 -14.38 -4.78
C GLU A 120 -10.33 -14.03 -3.59
N LEU A 121 -10.54 -12.84 -3.01
CA LEU A 121 -9.79 -12.40 -1.85
C LEU A 121 -10.16 -13.16 -0.59
N GLY A 122 -11.45 -13.43 -0.40
CA GLY A 122 -11.96 -14.24 0.71
C GLY A 122 -11.34 -15.63 0.71
N ASP A 123 -11.39 -16.32 -0.43
CA ASP A 123 -10.84 -17.67 -0.59
C ASP A 123 -9.31 -17.70 -0.38
N ASP A 124 -8.57 -16.72 -0.91
CA ASP A 124 -7.12 -16.62 -0.71
C ASP A 124 -6.77 -16.42 0.77
N TRP A 125 -7.47 -15.49 1.45
CA TRP A 125 -7.26 -15.24 2.87
C TRP A 125 -7.66 -16.45 3.74
N ASP A 126 -8.80 -17.08 3.46
CA ASP A 126 -9.34 -18.20 4.23
C ASP A 126 -8.54 -19.50 4.03
N SER A 127 -7.75 -19.61 2.94
CA SER A 127 -6.84 -20.74 2.71
C SER A 127 -5.70 -20.85 3.73
N HIS A 128 -5.44 -19.78 4.49
CA HIS A 128 -4.39 -19.72 5.51
C HIS A 128 -4.92 -20.20 6.86
N ALA A 129 -4.58 -21.45 7.19
CA ALA A 129 -4.97 -22.10 8.45
C ALA A 129 -4.20 -21.55 9.67
N ASP A 130 -3.09 -20.85 9.45
CA ASP A 130 -2.18 -20.30 10.45
C ASP A 130 -2.58 -18.92 10.98
N TRP A 131 -3.67 -18.33 10.47
CA TRP A 131 -4.28 -17.17 11.11
C TRP A 131 -4.73 -17.49 12.53
N VAL A 132 -4.40 -16.60 13.45
CA VAL A 132 -4.65 -16.74 14.89
C VAL A 132 -5.32 -15.51 15.46
N TRP A 133 -6.23 -15.75 16.39
CA TRP A 133 -6.91 -14.72 17.16
C TRP A 133 -6.80 -15.01 18.65
N SER A 134 -6.76 -13.95 19.45
CA SER A 134 -6.71 -14.01 20.91
C SER A 134 -7.77 -13.10 21.52
N ARG A 135 -8.24 -13.45 22.73
CA ARG A 135 -9.21 -12.63 23.47
C ARG A 135 -8.57 -11.38 24.08
N SER A 136 -7.29 -11.46 24.42
CA SER A 136 -6.53 -10.39 25.06
C SER A 136 -5.41 -9.85 24.16
N PRO A 137 -5.09 -8.55 24.24
CA PRO A 137 -3.98 -7.98 23.49
C PRO A 137 -2.65 -8.58 23.97
N ASN A 138 -1.69 -8.75 23.04
CA ASN A 138 -0.34 -9.22 23.32
C ASN A 138 -0.25 -10.59 24.04
N ASN A 139 -1.27 -11.44 23.92
CA ASN A 139 -1.27 -12.78 24.51
C ASN A 139 -1.77 -13.84 23.54
N SER A 140 -0.86 -14.39 22.73
CA SER A 140 -1.18 -15.46 21.77
C SER A 140 -1.60 -16.78 22.43
N ALA A 141 -1.36 -16.97 23.73
CA ALA A 141 -1.79 -18.15 24.47
C ALA A 141 -3.25 -18.05 24.96
N ASP A 142 -3.88 -16.87 24.91
CA ASP A 142 -5.30 -16.68 25.23
C ASP A 142 -6.19 -16.98 24.02
N THR A 143 -6.05 -18.22 23.54
CA THR A 143 -6.81 -18.79 22.43
C THR A 143 -7.02 -20.28 22.63
N ASP A 144 -8.07 -20.81 22.03
CA ASP A 144 -8.40 -22.22 22.00
C ASP A 144 -9.14 -22.55 20.69
N GLU A 145 -9.29 -23.83 20.38
CA GLU A 145 -9.91 -24.28 19.12
C GLU A 145 -11.34 -23.75 18.95
N GLN A 146 -12.12 -23.67 20.02
CA GLN A 146 -13.49 -23.17 20.00
C GLN A 146 -13.50 -21.67 19.67
N PHE A 147 -12.64 -20.88 20.30
CA PHE A 147 -12.52 -19.45 20.03
C PHE A 147 -12.07 -19.17 18.61
N MET A 148 -11.12 -19.95 18.11
CA MET A 148 -10.68 -19.88 16.71
C MET A 148 -11.82 -20.18 15.74
N ALA A 149 -12.63 -21.21 16.01
CA ALA A 149 -13.80 -21.53 15.22
C ALA A 149 -14.85 -20.40 15.27
N ASP A 150 -15.07 -19.81 16.44
CA ASP A 150 -16.01 -18.69 16.61
C ASP A 150 -15.54 -17.41 15.89
N CYS A 151 -14.23 -17.13 15.89
CA CYS A 151 -13.64 -16.04 15.10
C CYS A 151 -13.85 -16.27 13.60
N ARG A 152 -13.55 -17.47 13.09
CA ARG A 152 -13.74 -17.81 11.67
C ARG A 152 -15.21 -17.77 11.25
N ALA A 153 -16.12 -18.11 12.16
CA ALA A 153 -17.56 -18.07 11.93
C ALA A 153 -18.18 -16.65 12.08
N GLY A 154 -17.40 -15.66 12.52
CA GLY A 154 -17.88 -14.31 12.78
C GLY A 154 -18.79 -14.17 13.99
N ASN A 155 -18.69 -15.08 14.97
CA ASN A 155 -19.45 -15.07 16.23
C ASN A 155 -18.84 -14.14 17.28
N VAL A 156 -17.57 -13.79 17.12
CA VAL A 156 -16.84 -12.94 18.06
C VAL A 156 -16.86 -11.49 17.58
N ARG A 157 -17.26 -10.56 18.46
CA ARG A 157 -17.34 -9.13 18.14
C ARG A 157 -15.97 -8.46 18.03
N THR A 158 -14.98 -8.94 18.79
CA THR A 158 -13.65 -8.35 18.86
C THR A 158 -12.62 -9.42 19.16
N ALA A 159 -11.54 -9.44 18.38
CA ALA A 159 -10.42 -10.33 18.55
C ALA A 159 -9.11 -9.57 18.31
N TRP A 160 -8.06 -10.00 19.00
CA TRP A 160 -6.70 -9.50 18.80
C TRP A 160 -5.97 -10.45 17.86
N LEU A 161 -5.13 -9.89 17.01
CA LEU A 161 -4.34 -10.66 16.05
C LEU A 161 -2.87 -10.20 16.12
N PRO A 162 -1.92 -11.08 15.77
CA PRO A 162 -0.51 -10.75 15.79
C PRO A 162 -0.15 -9.74 14.68
N TRP A 163 0.98 -9.06 14.86
CA TRP A 163 1.40 -7.98 13.95
C TRP A 163 1.53 -8.42 12.49
N TYR A 164 2.02 -9.65 12.23
CA TYR A 164 2.17 -10.14 10.85
C TYR A 164 0.82 -10.24 10.11
N GLN A 165 -0.24 -10.69 10.80
CA GLN A 165 -1.59 -10.77 10.23
C GLN A 165 -2.21 -9.37 10.07
N HIS A 166 -1.85 -8.41 10.92
CA HIS A 166 -2.26 -7.01 10.75
C HIS A 166 -1.63 -6.41 9.49
N MET A 167 -0.33 -6.64 9.28
CA MET A 167 0.38 -6.19 8.08
C MET A 167 -0.15 -6.87 6.81
N ALA A 168 -0.50 -8.15 6.90
CA ALA A 168 -1.17 -8.90 5.83
C ALA A 168 -2.48 -8.23 5.38
N HIS A 169 -3.33 -7.87 6.34
CA HIS A 169 -4.58 -7.16 6.11
C HIS A 169 -4.33 -5.79 5.44
N CYS A 170 -3.34 -5.04 5.94
CA CYS A 170 -2.99 -3.72 5.39
C CYS A 170 -2.53 -3.81 3.92
N ASP A 171 -1.68 -4.77 3.58
CA ASP A 171 -1.20 -4.94 2.20
C ASP A 171 -2.34 -5.22 1.21
N ILE A 172 -3.33 -6.03 1.64
CA ILE A 172 -4.50 -6.36 0.82
C ILE A 172 -5.39 -5.15 0.55
N ILE A 173 -5.62 -4.30 1.54
CA ILE A 173 -6.44 -3.08 1.37
C ILE A 173 -5.83 -2.15 0.32
N MET A 174 -4.49 -2.10 0.23
CA MET A 174 -3.79 -1.21 -0.69
C MET A 174 -3.66 -1.76 -2.12
N LYS A 175 -4.06 -3.01 -2.37
CA LYS A 175 -3.99 -3.66 -3.69
C LYS A 175 -5.23 -3.46 -4.55
N LYS A 176 -6.34 -3.02 -3.97
CA LYS A 176 -7.60 -2.69 -4.68
C LYS A 176 -7.75 -1.19 -4.85
#